data_AF-A0A920G126-F1
#
_entry.id   AF-A0A920G126-F1
#
_cell.length_a   1.000
_cell.length_b   1.000
_cell.length_c   1.000
_cell.angle_alpha   90.00
_cell.angle_beta   90.00
_cell.angle_gamma   90.00
#
_symmetry.space_group_name_H-M   'P 1'
#
loop_
_entity.id
_entity.type
_entity.pdbx_description
1 polymer ?
#
loop_
_entity_poly.entity_id
_entity_poly.type
_entity_poly.pdbx_seq_one_letter_code
_entity_poly.pdbx_strand_id
1 'polypeptide(L)' 'MLNWPEKVKAHNFDKQPVVEGTLMGIKGQYLMLDTGVLNIRKFGGYEVEIKVAA' A
#
# COMPACT_ATOMS: atom_id res chain seq x y z
N MET A 1 0.34 -19.52 8.87
CA MET A 1 0.73 -19.51 7.45
C MET A 1 0.92 -18.06 7.03
N LEU A 2 2.08 -17.72 6.46
CA LEU A 2 2.32 -16.39 5.92
C LEU A 2 1.77 -16.39 4.49
N ASN A 3 0.53 -15.92 4.32
CA ASN A 3 -0.12 -15.86 3.01
C ASN A 3 0.50 -14.71 2.22
N TRP A 4 1.40 -15.03 1.30
CA TRP A 4 1.88 -14.08 0.30
C TRP A 4 0.84 -13.96 -0.80
N PRO A 5 0.54 -12.75 -1.29
CA PRO A 5 -0.42 -12.59 -2.38
C PRO A 5 0.09 -13.30 -3.65
N GLU A 6 -0.76 -14.14 -4.27
CA GLU A 6 -0.43 -14.88 -5.50
C GLU A 6 -0.07 -13.96 -6.68
N LYS A 7 -0.62 -12.74 -6.68
CA LYS A 7 -0.24 -11.66 -7.58
C LYS A 7 -0.02 -10.38 -6.81
N VAL A 8 1.17 -9.82 -6.96
CA VAL A 8 1.50 -8.50 -6.41
C VAL A 8 0.85 -7.43 -7.28
N LYS A 9 -0.23 -6.82 -6.80
CA LYS A 9 -0.84 -5.63 -7.42
C LYS A 9 -0.16 -4.38 -6.89
N ALA A 10 0.35 -3.53 -7.78
CA ALA A 10 0.90 -2.24 -7.39
C ALA A 10 -0.24 -1.22 -7.21
N HIS A 11 -0.32 -0.61 -6.04
CA HIS A 11 -1.23 0.52 -5.78
C HIS A 11 -0.73 1.78 -6.46
N ASN A 12 -1.67 2.58 -6.98
CA ASN A 12 -1.34 3.82 -7.70
C ASN A 12 -2.40 4.91 -7.48
N PHE A 13 -2.02 5.98 -6.78
CA PHE A 13 -2.90 7.11 -6.49
C PHE A 13 -3.42 7.83 -7.74
N ASP A 14 -2.66 7.82 -8.85
CA ASP A 14 -3.09 8.44 -10.11
C ASP A 14 -4.27 7.70 -10.77
N LYS A 15 -4.45 6.41 -10.43
CA LYS A 15 -5.53 5.57 -10.94
C LYS A 15 -6.64 5.37 -9.92
N GLN A 16 -6.26 5.24 -8.65
CA GLN A 16 -7.15 5.00 -7.53
C GLN A 16 -6.64 5.84 -6.35
N PRO A 17 -7.24 7.01 -6.06
CA PRO A 17 -6.73 7.97 -5.08
C PRO A 17 -6.83 7.47 -3.63
N VAL A 18 -7.64 6.44 -3.39
CA VAL A 18 -7.84 5.82 -2.08
C VAL A 18 -7.28 4.41 -2.10
N VAL A 19 -6.42 4.11 -1.13
CA VAL A 19 -5.82 2.79 -0.93
C VAL A 19 -6.19 2.31 0.47
N GLU A 20 -6.84 1.14 0.53
CA GLU A 20 -7.31 0.52 1.77
C GLU A 20 -6.83 -0.94 1.84
N GLY A 21 -6.66 -1.44 3.06
CA GLY A 21 -6.25 -2.82 3.32
C GLY A 21 -5.59 -2.98 4.68
N THR A 22 -5.33 -4.22 5.05
CA THR A 22 -4.56 -4.57 6.25
C THR A 22 -3.08 -4.41 5.97
N LEU A 23 -2.36 -3.66 6.81
CA LEU A 23 -0.90 -3.56 6.71
C LEU A 23 -0.27 -4.89 7.14
N MET A 24 0.24 -5.63 6.16
CA MET A 24 0.89 -6.94 6.36
C MET A 24 2.38 -6.80 6.68
N GLY A 25 2.99 -5.69 6.29
CA GLY A 25 4.39 -5.38 6.63
C GLY A 25 4.98 -4.24 5.81
N ILE A 26 6.25 -3.95 6.09
CA ILE A 26 7.00 -2.87 5.45
C ILE A 26 8.35 -3.42 4.97
N LYS A 27 8.74 -3.13 3.73
CA LYS A 27 10.06 -3.48 3.18
C LYS A 27 10.66 -2.28 2.46
N GLY A 28 11.55 -1.56 3.15
CA GLY A 28 12.12 -0.31 2.62
C GLY A 28 11.02 0.71 2.33
N GLN A 29 10.94 1.20 1.09
CA GLN A 29 9.92 2.17 0.64
C GLN A 29 8.56 1.54 0.28
N TYR A 30 8.38 0.24 0.51
CA TYR A 30 7.18 -0.49 0.14
C TYR A 30 6.33 -0.79 1.36
N LEU A 31 5.08 -0.31 1.36
CA LEU A 31 4.02 -0.75 2.26
C LEU A 31 3.33 -1.95 1.62
N MET A 32 3.27 -3.07 2.33
CA MET A 32 2.63 -4.29 1.88
C MET A 32 1.26 -4.39 2.54
N LEU A 33 0.21 -4.24 1.76
CA LEU A 33 -1.17 -4.44 2.17
C LEU A 33 -1.65 -5.81 1.67
N ASP A 34 -2.64 -6.39 2.33
CA ASP A 34 -3.36 -7.57 1.83
C ASP A 34 -3.98 -7.36 0.44
N THR A 35 -4.30 -6.12 0.08
CA THR A 35 -4.84 -5.72 -1.23
C THR A 35 -3.78 -5.42 -2.29
N GLY A 36 -2.49 -5.36 -1.94
CA GLY A 36 -1.40 -5.02 -2.85
C GLY A 36 -0.23 -4.28 -2.20
N VAL A 37 0.69 -3.76 -3.01
CA VAL A 37 1.91 -3.10 -2.53
C VAL A 37 1.95 -1.66 -3.00
N LEU A 38 2.23 -0.73 -2.09
CA LEU A 38 2.38 0.69 -2.36
C LEU A 38 3.84 1.11 -2.22
N ASN A 39 4.42 1.68 -3.28
CA ASN A 39 5.72 2.33 -3.22
C ASN A 39 5.54 3.80 -2.86
N ILE A 40 5.88 4.18 -1.64
CA ILE A 40 5.66 5.56 -1.16
C ILE A 40 6.58 6.59 -1.83
N ARG A 41 7.80 6.19 -2.24
CA ARG A 41 8.75 7.10 -2.91
C ARG A 41 8.23 7.57 -4.27
N LYS A 42 7.45 6.74 -4.96
CA LYS A 42 6.83 7.10 -6.24
C LYS A 42 5.94 8.35 -6.13
N PHE A 43 5.29 8.53 -4.99
CA PHE A 43 4.33 9.60 -4.74
C PHE A 43 4.92 10.73 -3.88
N GLY A 44 6.23 10.94 -3.96
CA GLY A 44 6.88 12.08 -3.30
C GLY A 44 6.26 13.40 -3.76
N GLY A 45 5.87 14.25 -2.81
CA GLY A 45 5.19 15.52 -3.06
C GLY A 45 3.66 15.47 -3.02
N TYR A 46 3.06 14.29 -2.85
CA TYR A 46 1.63 14.16 -2.61
C TYR A 46 1.34 14.47 -1.13
N GLU A 47 0.28 15.23 -0.87
CA GLU A 47 -0.30 15.36 0.46
C GLU A 47 -1.29 14.20 0.65
N VAL A 48 -1.11 13.40 1.70
CA VAL A 48 -1.93 12.22 1.98
C VAL A 48 -2.38 12.19 3.43
N GLU A 49 -3.60 11.71 3.66
CA GLU A 49 -4.12 11.42 4.99
C GLU A 49 -4.05 9.91 5.25
N ILE A 50 -3.57 9.52 6.43
CA ILE A 50 -3.54 8.12 6.87
C ILE A 50 -4.54 7.93 8.00
N LYS A 51 -5.42 6.94 7.85
CA LYS A 51 -6.39 6.53 8.87
C LYS A 51 -6.14 5.08 9.25
N VAL A 52 -6.27 4.78 10.54
CA VAL A 52 -6.21 3.42 11.08
C VAL A 52 -7.57 3.11 11.68
N ALA A 53 -8.20 2.02 11.23
CA ALA A 53 -9.39 1.49 11.90
C ALA A 53 -8.95 0.71 13.15
N ALA A 54 -9.66 0.92 14.26
CA ALA A 54 -9.44 0.23 15.53
C ALA A 54 -10.03 -1.19 15.51
#